data_AF-A0A353WSN1-F1
#
_entry.id   AF-A0A353WSN1-F1
#
_cell.length_a   1.000
_cell.length_b   1.000
_cell.length_c   1.000
_cell.angle_alpha   90.00
_cell.angle_beta   90.00
_cell.angle_gamma   90.00
#
_symmetry.space_group_name_H-M   'P 1'
#
loop_
_entity.id
_entity.type
_entity.pdbx_description
1 polymer ?
#
loop_
_entity_poly.entity_id
_entity_poly.type
_entity_poly.pdbx_seq_one_letter_code
_entity_poly.pdbx_strand_id
1 'polypeptide(L)'
;MLLSSLALFLFGCGKKDDPNTKGNQVLTFEEGQVFDFEFEADATSEQIKFSAKEIWMVQKETEDGADDSWYELSPEYGQPEDDVTVVLSVKENTSEGTADRVGVFKLLCGDSQQTFVVQQYARNSQSSNYVYLKDENFRNYCLANFDTNSDGKLSKEEALAVTEISCANLDIKSLDGIQYFKSLEVLNCRYNSIEGELNL
;
A
#
# COMPACT_ATOMS: atom_id res chain seq x y z
N MET A 1 26.02 40.63 53.46
CA MET A 1 26.37 39.19 53.38
C MET A 1 27.43 39.02 52.30
N LEU A 2 28.26 38.01 52.50
CA LEU A 2 29.64 37.83 52.02
C LEU A 2 29.92 37.93 50.51
N LEU A 3 31.19 38.29 50.25
CA LEU A 3 32.00 38.02 49.06
C LEU A 3 31.79 36.61 48.46
N SER A 4 31.90 36.50 47.13
CA SER A 4 32.99 35.71 46.51
C SER A 4 33.03 35.93 44.99
N SER A 5 34.20 36.35 44.51
CA SER A 5 34.61 36.32 43.10
C SER A 5 35.23 34.96 42.79
N LEU A 6 34.97 34.39 41.61
CA LEU A 6 36.01 33.63 40.90
C LEU A 6 35.71 33.58 39.39
N ALA A 7 36.57 34.22 38.62
CA ALA A 7 36.71 33.97 37.20
C ALA A 7 37.77 32.89 36.99
N LEU A 8 37.51 31.90 36.12
CA LEU A 8 38.54 31.13 35.45
C LEU A 8 38.13 30.91 33.99
N PHE A 9 38.93 31.46 33.08
CA PHE A 9 39.04 31.03 31.70
C PHE A 9 39.82 29.71 31.64
N LEU A 10 39.54 28.85 30.65
CA LEU A 10 40.47 28.41 29.59
C LEU A 10 39.93 27.14 28.88
N PHE A 11 39.88 27.23 27.55
CA PHE A 11 40.06 26.20 26.51
C PHE A 11 39.52 24.78 26.75
N GLY A 12 38.45 24.43 26.04
CA GLY A 12 38.11 23.05 25.67
C GLY A 12 38.01 22.95 24.15
N CYS A 13 38.85 22.10 23.57
CA CYS A 13 39.18 21.98 22.15
C CYS A 13 38.01 22.05 21.17
N GLY A 14 38.22 22.81 20.10
CA GLY A 14 37.47 22.66 18.87
C GLY A 14 37.62 21.24 18.33
N LYS A 15 36.49 20.58 18.08
CA LYS A 15 36.38 19.77 16.88
C LYS A 15 35.99 20.75 15.78
N LYS A 16 36.96 21.07 14.93
CA LYS A 16 36.63 21.55 13.59
C LYS A 16 35.86 20.40 12.98
N ASP A 17 34.56 20.56 12.77
CA ASP A 17 33.83 19.67 11.90
C ASP A 17 34.54 19.72 10.55
N ASP A 18 35.17 18.61 10.20
CA ASP A 18 35.81 18.44 8.91
C ASP A 18 34.69 18.56 7.86
N PRO A 19 34.73 19.55 6.96
CA PRO A 19 33.68 19.76 5.97
C PRO A 19 33.64 18.65 4.91
N ASN A 20 34.42 17.57 5.06
CA ASN A 20 34.53 16.49 4.09
C ASN A 20 34.23 15.08 4.64
N THR A 21 33.57 14.93 5.79
CA THR A 21 32.94 13.64 6.11
C THR A 21 31.61 13.56 5.34
N LYS A 22 31.67 13.27 4.03
CA LYS A 22 30.58 12.51 3.43
C LYS A 22 30.57 11.21 4.21
N GLY A 23 29.66 11.07 5.17
CA GLY A 23 29.49 9.82 5.91
C GLY A 23 29.50 8.68 4.91
N ASN A 24 30.31 7.65 5.17
CA ASN A 24 30.40 6.52 4.26
C ASN A 24 28.97 6.00 4.09
N GLN A 25 28.38 6.15 2.91
CA GLN A 25 26.98 5.83 2.69
C GLN A 25 26.85 4.31 2.76
N VAL A 26 26.39 3.80 3.90
CA VAL A 26 26.32 2.35 4.16
C VAL A 26 25.07 1.71 3.59
N LEU A 27 24.07 2.51 3.20
CA LEU A 27 22.83 2.07 2.57
C LEU A 27 22.59 2.87 1.29
N THR A 28 22.46 2.18 0.15
CA THR A 28 22.22 2.81 -1.17
C THR A 28 21.13 2.05 -1.91
N PHE A 29 20.21 2.77 -2.54
CA PHE A 29 19.11 2.20 -3.34
C PHE A 29 19.31 2.43 -4.84
N GLU A 30 18.62 1.65 -5.66
CA GLU A 30 18.56 1.90 -7.11
C GLU A 30 17.90 3.26 -7.43
N GLU A 31 18.26 3.83 -8.58
CA GLU A 31 17.63 5.05 -9.07
C GLU A 31 16.13 4.81 -9.31
N GLY A 32 15.28 5.67 -8.72
CA GLY A 32 13.83 5.53 -8.84
C GLY A 32 13.18 4.57 -7.83
N GLN A 33 13.93 4.05 -6.84
CA GLN A 33 13.36 3.26 -5.75
C GLN A 33 12.22 4.03 -5.06
N VAL A 34 11.07 3.37 -4.95
CA VAL A 34 9.89 3.88 -4.23
C VAL A 34 9.99 3.48 -2.76
N PHE A 35 9.59 4.41 -1.87
CA PHE A 35 9.54 4.20 -0.43
C PHE A 35 8.10 4.22 0.12
N ASP A 36 7.18 4.81 -0.63
CA ASP A 36 5.75 4.86 -0.33
C ASP A 36 5.01 3.98 -1.33
N PHE A 37 4.64 2.77 -0.91
CA PHE A 37 3.91 1.82 -1.73
C PHE A 37 2.41 2.04 -1.60
N GLU A 38 1.72 1.99 -2.73
CA GLU A 38 0.27 2.08 -2.81
C GLU A 38 -0.26 0.89 -3.62
N PHE A 39 -1.12 0.08 -3.00
CA PHE A 39 -1.65 -1.13 -3.60
C PHE A 39 -3.18 -1.15 -3.59
N GLU A 40 -3.74 -1.72 -4.64
CA GLU A 40 -5.13 -2.15 -4.65
C GLU A 40 -5.34 -3.36 -3.74
N ALA A 41 -6.61 -3.75 -3.54
CA ALA A 41 -6.96 -4.74 -2.54
C ALA A 41 -6.37 -6.14 -2.78
N ASP A 42 -6.02 -6.50 -4.02
CA ASP A 42 -5.49 -7.82 -4.36
C ASP A 42 -4.17 -8.12 -3.64
N ALA A 43 -3.90 -9.41 -3.41
CA ALA A 43 -2.59 -9.84 -2.95
C ALA A 43 -1.52 -9.50 -4.01
N THR A 44 -0.38 -8.98 -3.57
CA THR A 44 0.71 -8.55 -4.46
C THR A 44 2.07 -8.69 -3.77
N SER A 45 3.14 -8.52 -4.52
CA SER A 45 4.49 -8.42 -3.97
C SER A 45 5.36 -7.45 -4.76
N GLU A 46 6.32 -6.85 -4.06
CA GLU A 46 7.29 -5.91 -4.62
C GLU A 46 8.71 -6.24 -4.16
N GLN A 47 9.69 -5.91 -5.00
CA GLN A 47 11.11 -6.08 -4.69
C GLN A 47 11.73 -4.75 -4.29
N ILE A 48 12.45 -4.76 -3.18
CA ILE A 48 13.24 -3.63 -2.70
C ILE A 48 14.70 -4.01 -2.86
N LYS A 49 15.43 -3.24 -3.67
CA LYS A 49 16.82 -3.51 -4.00
C LYS A 49 17.74 -2.45 -3.45
N PHE A 50 18.79 -2.88 -2.78
CA PHE A 50 19.75 -1.99 -2.14
C PHE A 50 21.12 -2.62 -1.96
N SER A 51 22.13 -1.79 -1.79
CA SER A 51 23.45 -2.16 -1.31
C SER A 51 23.56 -1.85 0.18
N ALA A 52 24.06 -2.79 0.96
CA ALA A 52 24.35 -2.64 2.39
C ALA A 52 25.84 -2.88 2.67
N LYS A 53 26.54 -1.89 3.25
CA LYS A 53 27.95 -2.00 3.64
C LYS A 53 28.15 -2.55 5.05
N GLU A 54 27.07 -2.69 5.80
CA GLU A 54 27.02 -3.25 7.15
C GLU A 54 25.89 -4.28 7.26
N ILE A 55 25.79 -4.97 8.42
CA ILE A 55 24.66 -5.85 8.72
C ILE A 55 23.39 -5.03 8.63
N TRP A 56 22.38 -5.58 7.97
CA TRP A 56 21.09 -4.94 7.79
C TRP A 56 19.95 -5.77 8.37
N MET A 57 18.86 -5.10 8.73
CA MET A 57 17.62 -5.74 9.15
C MET A 57 16.41 -4.88 8.83
N VAL A 58 15.25 -5.51 8.69
CA VAL A 58 13.95 -4.84 8.63
C VAL A 58 13.31 -4.83 10.00
N GLN A 59 12.68 -3.72 10.34
CA GLN A 59 11.93 -3.54 11.57
C GLN A 59 10.56 -2.98 11.23
N LYS A 60 9.50 -3.73 11.49
CA LYS A 60 8.13 -3.21 11.40
C LYS A 60 7.88 -2.22 12.54
N GLU A 61 7.22 -1.12 12.21
CA GLU A 61 6.75 -0.11 13.13
C GLU A 61 5.24 -0.31 13.28
N THR A 62 4.86 -1.14 14.25
CA THR A 62 3.47 -1.52 14.50
C THR A 62 3.07 -0.97 15.86
N GLU A 63 1.92 -0.28 15.93
CA GLU A 63 1.34 0.13 17.22
C GLU A 63 0.97 -1.10 18.04
N ASP A 64 1.12 -1.02 19.37
CA ASP A 64 0.78 -2.14 20.26
C ASP A 64 -0.67 -2.61 20.02
N GLY A 65 -0.81 -3.87 19.57
CA GLY A 65 -2.12 -4.50 19.30
C GLY A 65 -2.68 -4.28 17.90
N ALA A 66 -1.98 -3.56 17.01
CA ALA A 66 -2.34 -3.49 15.59
C ALA A 66 -1.94 -4.79 14.85
N ASP A 67 -2.76 -5.19 13.88
CA ASP A 67 -2.47 -6.34 13.01
C ASP A 67 -1.53 -5.91 11.87
N ASP A 68 -0.30 -6.41 11.89
CA ASP A 68 0.70 -6.24 10.83
C ASP A 68 1.00 -7.54 10.07
N SER A 69 0.18 -8.58 10.28
CA SER A 69 0.35 -9.89 9.64
C SER A 69 -0.05 -9.88 8.17
N TRP A 70 -0.61 -8.78 7.68
CA TRP A 70 -1.07 -8.63 6.31
C TRP A 70 0.04 -8.29 5.31
N TYR A 71 1.22 -7.87 5.77
CA TYR A 71 2.41 -7.80 4.93
C TYR A 71 3.61 -8.46 5.58
N GLU A 72 4.52 -9.00 4.80
CA GLU A 72 5.71 -9.72 5.23
C GLU A 72 6.92 -9.28 4.40
N LEU A 73 8.10 -9.30 5.00
CA LEU A 73 9.36 -8.92 4.36
C LEU A 73 10.31 -10.11 4.43
N SER A 74 10.92 -10.48 3.31
CA SER A 74 11.87 -11.60 3.28
C SER A 74 13.02 -11.36 2.30
N PRO A 75 14.30 -11.52 2.72
CA PRO A 75 14.73 -11.83 4.09
C PRO A 75 14.53 -10.65 5.05
N GLU A 76 14.42 -10.92 6.35
CA GLU A 76 14.26 -9.88 7.38
C GLU A 76 15.60 -9.28 7.83
N TYR A 77 16.72 -9.93 7.55
CA TYR A 77 18.06 -9.44 7.89
C TYR A 77 19.11 -10.10 7.00
N GLY A 78 20.30 -9.50 6.95
CA GLY A 78 21.40 -10.05 6.17
C GLY A 78 22.75 -9.43 6.48
N GLN A 79 23.78 -9.99 5.85
CA GLN A 79 25.16 -9.52 5.92
C GLN A 79 25.40 -8.38 4.93
N PRO A 80 26.53 -7.66 5.03
CA PRO A 80 26.92 -6.67 4.02
C PRO A 80 26.99 -7.30 2.62
N GLU A 81 26.28 -6.71 1.66
CA GLU A 81 26.19 -7.19 0.29
C GLU A 81 25.82 -6.03 -0.65
N ASP A 82 26.36 -6.03 -1.86
CA ASP A 82 26.18 -4.94 -2.82
C ASP A 82 24.86 -5.01 -3.59
N ASP A 83 24.18 -6.17 -3.59
CA ASP A 83 22.94 -6.43 -4.33
C ASP A 83 21.97 -7.25 -3.47
N VAL A 84 21.40 -6.60 -2.46
CA VAL A 84 20.38 -7.20 -1.59
C VAL A 84 19.01 -7.00 -2.21
N THR A 85 18.21 -8.07 -2.22
CA THR A 85 16.78 -8.02 -2.56
C THR A 85 15.95 -8.45 -1.36
N VAL A 86 15.07 -7.57 -0.90
CA VAL A 86 13.99 -7.89 0.05
C VAL A 86 12.67 -7.90 -0.69
N VAL A 87 11.89 -8.97 -0.53
CA VAL A 87 10.54 -9.08 -1.09
C VAL A 87 9.52 -8.63 -0.05
N LEU A 88 8.80 -7.56 -0.35
CA LEU A 88 7.57 -7.18 0.33
C LEU A 88 6.43 -8.01 -0.23
N SER A 89 5.81 -8.86 0.59
CA SER A 89 4.62 -9.63 0.22
C SER A 89 3.42 -9.05 0.95
N VAL A 90 2.38 -8.70 0.22
CA VAL A 90 1.16 -8.08 0.75
C VAL A 90 -0.01 -9.02 0.48
N LYS A 91 -0.70 -9.43 1.54
CA LYS A 91 -1.91 -10.26 1.44
C LYS A 91 -3.05 -9.45 0.85
N GLU A 92 -4.10 -10.14 0.41
CA GLU A 92 -5.31 -9.47 -0.03
C GLU A 92 -5.97 -8.70 1.14
N ASN A 93 -6.53 -7.53 0.88
CA ASN A 93 -7.37 -6.79 1.81
C ASN A 93 -8.85 -7.16 1.59
N THR A 94 -9.26 -8.28 2.19
CA THR A 94 -10.63 -8.81 2.10
C THR A 94 -11.59 -8.22 3.13
N SER A 95 -11.17 -7.22 3.91
CA SER A 95 -12.04 -6.61 4.91
C SER A 95 -13.34 -6.15 4.22
N GLU A 96 -14.50 -6.68 4.65
CA GLU A 96 -15.80 -6.39 4.02
C GLU A 96 -16.22 -4.90 4.19
N GLY A 97 -15.35 -4.05 4.72
CA GLY A 97 -15.55 -2.60 4.86
C GLY A 97 -14.71 -1.76 3.89
N THR A 98 -14.62 -0.46 4.19
CA THR A 98 -13.83 0.53 3.45
C THR A 98 -12.50 0.84 4.14
N ALA A 99 -12.04 -0.04 5.03
CA ALA A 99 -10.88 0.23 5.87
C ALA A 99 -9.59 -0.03 5.10
N ASP A 100 -9.08 1.01 4.46
CA ASP A 100 -7.72 1.05 3.99
C ASP A 100 -6.77 0.76 5.14
N ARG A 101 -5.65 0.10 4.86
CA ARG A 101 -4.65 -0.27 5.85
C ARG A 101 -3.30 0.32 5.52
N VAL A 102 -2.58 0.71 6.55
CA VAL A 102 -1.25 1.31 6.45
C VAL A 102 -0.29 0.56 7.36
N GLY A 103 0.87 0.22 6.81
CA GLY A 103 1.97 -0.42 7.50
C GLY A 103 3.22 0.40 7.32
N VAL A 104 4.06 0.46 8.34
CA VAL A 104 5.35 1.15 8.27
C VAL A 104 6.42 0.16 8.67
N PHE A 105 7.51 0.13 7.92
CA PHE A 105 8.71 -0.57 8.35
C PHE A 105 9.94 0.26 8.05
N LYS A 106 11.04 -0.08 8.72
CA LYS A 106 12.35 0.53 8.52
C LYS A 106 13.32 -0.52 8.06
N LEU A 107 14.17 -0.15 7.11
CA LEU A 107 15.40 -0.87 6.80
C LEU A 107 16.54 -0.19 7.56
N LEU A 108 17.20 -0.93 8.44
CA LEU A 108 18.32 -0.48 9.26
C LEU A 108 19.63 -1.06 8.72
N CYS A 109 20.68 -0.26 8.63
CA CYS A 109 22.02 -0.68 8.24
C CYS A 109 23.06 0.21 8.94
N GLY A 110 23.73 -0.32 9.98
CA GLY A 110 24.57 0.49 10.86
C GLY A 110 23.77 1.62 11.52
N ASP A 111 24.29 2.84 11.45
CA ASP A 111 23.59 4.06 11.91
C ASP A 111 22.59 4.63 10.87
N SER A 112 22.52 4.04 9.68
CA SER A 112 21.58 4.45 8.63
C SER A 112 20.24 3.73 8.77
N GLN A 113 19.16 4.46 8.51
CA GLN A 113 17.81 3.91 8.43
C GLN A 113 17.06 4.51 7.25
N GLN A 114 16.23 3.70 6.60
CA GLN A 114 15.27 4.13 5.60
C GLN A 114 13.87 3.65 6.00
N THR A 115 12.90 4.55 6.00
CA THR A 115 11.49 4.21 6.29
C THR A 115 10.76 3.91 4.99
N PHE A 116 9.87 2.92 5.05
CA PHE A 116 8.94 2.55 4.00
C PHE A 116 7.52 2.58 4.54
N VAL A 117 6.60 3.05 3.71
CA VAL A 117 5.17 3.06 3.99
C VAL A 117 4.48 2.13 3.00
N VAL A 118 3.58 1.30 3.49
CA VAL A 118 2.76 0.40 2.68
C VAL A 118 1.31 0.77 2.93
N GLN A 119 0.67 1.39 1.95
CA GLN A 119 -0.77 1.64 1.94
C GLN A 119 -1.44 0.62 1.03
N GLN A 120 -2.52 0.01 1.52
CA GLN A 120 -3.35 -0.86 0.70
C GLN A 120 -4.82 -0.53 0.86
N TYR A 121 -5.48 -0.28 -0.26
CA TYR A 121 -6.91 0.00 -0.30
C TYR A 121 -7.75 -1.23 0.06
N ALA A 122 -8.88 -1.01 0.71
CA ALA A 122 -9.92 -2.03 0.81
C ALA A 122 -10.66 -2.19 -0.52
N ARG A 123 -11.26 -3.37 -0.75
CA ARG A 123 -12.05 -3.69 -1.96
C ARG A 123 -13.11 -2.62 -2.30
N ASN A 124 -13.75 -2.05 -1.28
CA ASN A 124 -14.79 -1.02 -1.43
C ASN A 124 -14.31 0.40 -1.11
N SER A 125 -13.00 0.65 -1.12
CA SER A 125 -12.45 1.96 -0.78
C SER A 125 -12.92 3.04 -1.76
N GLN A 126 -13.23 4.22 -1.21
CA GLN A 126 -13.51 5.40 -2.05
C GLN A 126 -12.26 5.85 -2.83
N SER A 127 -11.07 5.54 -2.32
CA SER A 127 -9.79 5.91 -2.93
C SER A 127 -9.29 4.90 -3.97
N SER A 128 -9.81 3.66 -3.98
CA SER A 128 -9.48 2.68 -5.02
C SER A 128 -9.89 3.18 -6.42
N ASN A 129 -9.14 2.85 -7.46
CA ASN A 129 -9.55 3.17 -8.83
C ASN A 129 -10.55 2.15 -9.40
N TYR A 130 -10.75 1.02 -8.71
CA TYR A 130 -11.54 -0.09 -9.21
C TYR A 130 -12.87 -0.23 -8.46
N VAL A 131 -13.82 -0.88 -9.13
CA VAL A 131 -15.11 -1.25 -8.58
C VAL A 131 -15.07 -2.71 -8.17
N TYR A 132 -15.29 -2.96 -6.89
CA TYR A 132 -15.47 -4.32 -6.40
C TYR A 132 -16.93 -4.76 -6.58
N LEU A 133 -17.09 -5.88 -7.30
CA LEU A 133 -18.37 -6.53 -7.59
C LEU A 133 -18.41 -7.85 -6.81
N LYS A 134 -19.25 -7.92 -5.78
CA LYS A 134 -19.29 -9.07 -4.85
C LYS A 134 -19.79 -10.35 -5.51
N ASP A 135 -20.78 -10.23 -6.39
CA ASP A 135 -21.37 -11.36 -7.09
C ASP A 135 -20.55 -11.72 -8.32
N GLU A 136 -20.09 -12.97 -8.41
CA GLU A 136 -19.23 -13.43 -9.49
C GLU A 136 -19.93 -13.38 -10.86
N ASN A 137 -21.24 -13.68 -10.93
CA ASN A 137 -21.99 -13.65 -12.18
C ASN A 137 -22.16 -12.20 -12.67
N PHE A 138 -22.44 -11.27 -11.76
CA PHE A 138 -22.51 -9.85 -12.10
C PHE A 138 -21.14 -9.30 -12.50
N ARG A 139 -20.07 -9.67 -11.78
CA ARG A 139 -18.69 -9.33 -12.12
C ARG A 139 -18.33 -9.83 -13.52
N ASN A 140 -18.57 -11.10 -13.81
CA ASN A 140 -18.27 -11.69 -15.11
C ASN A 140 -19.04 -11.01 -16.25
N TYR A 141 -20.31 -10.67 -16.03
CA TYR A 141 -21.08 -9.88 -16.98
C TYR A 141 -20.43 -8.51 -17.23
N CYS A 142 -20.07 -7.79 -16.17
CA CYS A 142 -19.47 -6.46 -16.31
C CYS A 142 -18.12 -6.51 -17.01
N LEU A 143 -17.24 -7.45 -16.65
CA LEU A 143 -15.95 -7.61 -17.33
C LEU A 143 -16.14 -7.98 -18.81
N ALA A 144 -17.09 -8.84 -19.13
CA ALA A 144 -17.33 -9.22 -20.53
C ALA A 144 -17.86 -8.08 -21.41
N ASN A 145 -18.46 -7.03 -20.84
CA ASN A 145 -19.15 -5.98 -21.58
C ASN A 145 -18.54 -4.58 -21.41
N PHE A 146 -17.88 -4.30 -20.29
CA PHE A 146 -17.50 -2.94 -19.87
C PHE A 146 -16.02 -2.80 -19.48
N ASP A 147 -15.27 -3.89 -19.34
CA ASP A 147 -13.79 -3.86 -19.21
C ASP A 147 -13.19 -3.55 -20.60
N THR A 148 -13.04 -2.26 -20.89
CA THR A 148 -12.63 -1.72 -22.18
C THR A 148 -11.11 -1.82 -22.40
N ASN A 149 -10.33 -1.78 -21.32
CA ASN A 149 -8.89 -1.91 -21.38
C ASN A 149 -8.41 -3.38 -21.30
N SER A 150 -9.32 -4.32 -20.99
CA SER A 150 -9.07 -5.75 -20.85
C SER A 150 -8.01 -6.08 -19.79
N ASP A 151 -7.95 -5.30 -18.70
CA ASP A 151 -7.06 -5.54 -17.57
C ASP A 151 -7.60 -6.58 -16.57
N GLY A 152 -8.83 -7.08 -16.80
CA GLY A 152 -9.48 -8.09 -15.99
C GLY A 152 -10.14 -7.53 -14.73
N LYS A 153 -10.20 -6.19 -14.59
CA LYS A 153 -10.87 -5.45 -13.53
C LYS A 153 -11.81 -4.43 -14.15
N LEU A 154 -12.71 -3.89 -13.33
CA LEU A 154 -13.60 -2.81 -13.75
C LEU A 154 -13.16 -1.53 -13.06
N SER A 155 -12.66 -0.56 -13.81
CA SER A 155 -12.33 0.76 -13.28
C SER A 155 -13.57 1.58 -12.95
N LYS A 156 -13.44 2.57 -12.08
CA LYS A 156 -14.50 3.54 -11.77
C LYS A 156 -14.86 4.37 -13.00
N GLU A 157 -13.89 4.67 -13.87
CA GLU A 157 -14.09 5.35 -15.14
C GLU A 157 -14.94 4.51 -16.11
N GLU A 158 -14.65 3.21 -16.23
CA GLU A 158 -15.45 2.29 -17.05
C GLU A 158 -16.87 2.17 -16.53
N ALA A 159 -17.04 1.95 -15.22
CA ALA A 159 -18.36 1.88 -14.59
C ALA A 159 -19.14 3.19 -14.79
N LEU A 160 -18.48 4.35 -14.70
CA LEU A 160 -19.09 5.66 -14.92
C LEU A 160 -19.57 5.86 -16.37
N ALA A 161 -18.94 5.23 -17.35
CA ALA A 161 -19.31 5.34 -18.76
C ALA A 161 -20.53 4.50 -19.14
N VAL A 162 -20.93 3.54 -18.30
CA VAL A 162 -22.06 2.64 -18.56
C VAL A 162 -23.40 3.37 -18.34
N THR A 163 -24.26 3.31 -19.34
CA THR A 163 -25.63 3.88 -19.32
C THR A 163 -26.72 2.82 -19.33
N GLU A 164 -26.40 1.59 -19.73
CA GLU A 164 -27.34 0.46 -19.77
C GLU A 164 -26.67 -0.83 -19.29
N ILE A 165 -27.37 -1.56 -18.41
CA ILE A 165 -27.04 -2.91 -17.97
C ILE A 165 -28.23 -3.81 -18.26
N SER A 166 -28.00 -4.88 -19.03
CA SER A 166 -29.01 -5.90 -19.32
C SER A 166 -28.47 -7.29 -18.97
N CYS A 167 -28.62 -7.67 -17.71
CA CYS A 167 -28.06 -8.88 -17.09
C CYS A 167 -29.15 -9.88 -16.64
N ALA A 168 -30.22 -10.02 -17.42
CA ALA A 168 -31.35 -10.89 -17.07
C ALA A 168 -30.99 -12.39 -17.15
N ASN A 169 -31.56 -13.19 -16.23
CA ASN A 169 -31.42 -14.66 -16.19
C ASN A 169 -29.95 -15.15 -16.12
N LEU A 170 -29.14 -14.53 -15.26
CA LEU A 170 -27.72 -14.85 -15.06
C LEU A 170 -27.42 -15.42 -13.66
N ASP A 171 -28.44 -15.79 -12.89
CA ASP A 171 -28.29 -16.26 -11.49
C ASP A 171 -27.50 -15.28 -10.61
N ILE A 172 -27.74 -13.97 -10.80
CA ILE A 172 -27.15 -12.91 -9.98
C ILE A 172 -27.89 -12.85 -8.64
N LYS A 173 -27.14 -12.79 -7.54
CA LYS A 173 -27.65 -12.74 -6.17
C LYS A 173 -27.40 -11.40 -5.48
N SER A 174 -26.39 -10.66 -5.91
CA SER A 174 -26.13 -9.30 -5.42
C SER A 174 -25.73 -8.37 -6.57
N LEU A 175 -26.19 -7.12 -6.50
CA LEU A 175 -25.74 -6.03 -7.36
C LEU A 175 -24.78 -5.08 -6.62
N ASP A 176 -24.20 -5.50 -5.48
CA ASP A 176 -23.21 -4.69 -4.76
C ASP A 176 -22.09 -4.23 -5.71
N GLY A 177 -21.81 -2.93 -5.67
CA GLY A 177 -20.91 -2.25 -6.58
C GLY A 177 -21.64 -1.48 -7.69
N ILE A 178 -22.95 -1.69 -7.87
CA ILE A 178 -23.76 -0.95 -8.85
C ILE A 178 -23.81 0.56 -8.55
N GLN A 179 -23.61 0.99 -7.30
CA GLN A 179 -23.56 2.40 -6.89
C GLN A 179 -22.43 3.20 -7.57
N TYR A 180 -21.44 2.52 -8.16
CA TYR A 180 -20.37 3.17 -8.91
C TYR A 180 -20.74 3.47 -10.36
N PHE A 181 -21.85 2.90 -10.87
CA PHE A 181 -22.36 3.11 -12.23
C PHE A 181 -23.23 4.37 -12.29
N LYS A 182 -22.64 5.52 -12.00
CA LYS A 182 -23.37 6.79 -11.75
C LYS A 182 -24.13 7.35 -12.97
N SER A 183 -23.82 6.89 -14.17
CA SER A 183 -24.51 7.29 -15.41
C SER A 183 -25.56 6.27 -15.87
N LEU A 184 -25.84 5.23 -15.06
CA LEU A 184 -26.78 4.17 -15.43
C LEU A 184 -28.22 4.70 -15.52
N GLU A 185 -28.83 4.58 -16.70
CA GLU A 185 -30.20 5.00 -16.96
C GLU A 185 -31.15 3.80 -17.07
N VAL A 186 -30.64 2.67 -17.57
CA VAL A 186 -31.43 1.46 -17.83
C VAL A 186 -30.81 0.26 -17.15
N LEU A 187 -31.56 -0.35 -16.23
CA LEU A 187 -31.18 -1.60 -15.56
C LEU A 187 -32.24 -2.67 -15.82
N ASN A 188 -31.85 -3.74 -16.53
CA ASN A 188 -32.65 -4.94 -16.70
C ASN A 188 -31.98 -6.14 -16.04
N CYS A 189 -32.39 -6.43 -14.81
CA CYS A 189 -31.88 -7.54 -14.00
C CYS A 189 -32.95 -8.63 -13.72
N ARG A 190 -33.96 -8.76 -14.61
CA ARG A 190 -35.08 -9.69 -14.43
C ARG A 190 -34.61 -11.15 -14.38
N TYR A 191 -35.39 -12.01 -13.71
CA TYR A 191 -35.12 -13.45 -13.62
C TYR A 191 -33.79 -13.79 -12.93
N ASN A 192 -33.36 -12.96 -11.98
CA ASN A 192 -32.25 -13.22 -11.07
C ASN A 192 -32.76 -13.40 -9.64
N SER A 193 -31.91 -13.89 -8.75
CA SER A 193 -32.22 -14.17 -7.34
C SER A 193 -31.62 -13.09 -6.43
N ILE A 194 -31.83 -11.81 -6.78
CA ILE A 194 -31.21 -10.68 -6.07
C ILE A 194 -31.81 -10.57 -4.66
N GLU A 195 -30.95 -10.63 -3.66
CA GLU A 195 -31.29 -10.49 -2.24
C GLU A 195 -30.69 -9.19 -1.68
N GLY A 196 -31.39 -8.53 -0.74
CA GLY A 196 -30.91 -7.32 -0.07
C GLY A 196 -31.50 -6.00 -0.59
N GLU A 197 -30.98 -4.88 -0.09
CA GLU A 197 -31.38 -3.53 -0.50
C GLU A 197 -30.55 -3.07 -1.70
N LEU A 198 -31.22 -2.54 -2.74
CA LEU A 198 -30.56 -1.93 -3.88
C LEU A 198 -30.20 -0.48 -3.53
N ASN A 199 -28.94 -0.22 -3.24
CA ASN A 199 -28.40 1.13 -3.10
C ASN A 199 -27.99 1.65 -4.49
N LEU A 200 -28.97 2.21 -5.21
CA LEU A 200 -28.79 2.86 -6.52
C LEU A 200 -28.49 4.35 -6.36
#